data_AF-A0A329BF52-F1
#
_entry.id   AF-A0A329BF52-F1
#
_cell.length_a   1.000
_cell.length_b   1.000
_cell.length_c   1.000
_cell.angle_alpha   90.00
_cell.angle_beta   90.00
_cell.angle_gamma   90.00
#
_symmetry.space_group_name_H-M   'P 1'
#
loop_
_entity.id
_entity.type
_entity.pdbx_description
1 polymer ?
#
loop_
_entity_poly.entity_id
_entity_poly.type
_entity_poly.pdbx_seq_one_letter_code
_entity_poly.pdbx_strand_id
1 'polypeptide(L)'
;MNDIDHRVLGHKLDLFHQQEEGAGMVFWHPRGWELYRVLEDYVRARMRRAGFREIRTPQLLARSLWEQAVWKPEEIAMRRMIADRRSAFGCLCGHQWD
;
A
#
# COMPACT_ATOMS: atom_id res chain seq x y z
N MET A 1 14.08 20.36 23.42
CA MET A 1 13.51 19.40 22.45
C MET A 1 12.95 20.21 21.30
N ASN A 2 13.24 19.83 20.06
CA ASN A 2 12.77 20.58 18.90
C ASN A 2 11.27 20.29 18.73
N ASP A 3 10.41 21.26 19.01
CA ASP A 3 8.95 21.10 18.94
C ASP A 3 8.41 20.84 17.52
N ILE A 4 9.29 20.89 16.52
CA ILE A 4 9.00 20.69 15.09
C ILE A 4 9.19 19.23 14.64
N ASP A 5 9.67 18.34 15.53
CA ASP A 5 9.81 16.91 15.20
C ASP A 5 8.44 16.29 14.84
N HIS A 6 8.34 15.73 13.64
CA HIS A 6 7.13 15.09 13.11
C HIS A 6 6.61 13.94 13.98
N ARG A 7 7.47 13.25 14.75
CA ARG A 7 7.07 12.19 15.68
C ARG A 7 6.36 12.80 16.89
N VAL A 8 6.91 13.88 17.40
CA VAL A 8 6.36 14.62 18.53
C VAL A 8 5.06 15.30 18.13
N LEU A 9 5.02 15.94 16.97
CA LEU A 9 3.81 16.57 16.43
C LEU A 9 2.74 15.54 16.05
N GLY A 10 3.12 14.44 15.41
CA GLY A 10 2.21 13.36 15.05
C GLY A 10 1.46 12.79 16.25
N HIS A 11 2.17 12.62 17.37
CA HIS A 11 1.57 12.23 18.64
C HIS A 11 0.73 13.37 19.26
N LYS A 12 1.28 14.59 19.38
CA LYS A 12 0.57 15.75 19.98
C LYS A 12 -0.75 16.07 19.26
N LEU A 13 -0.80 15.88 17.95
CA LEU A 13 -1.95 16.20 17.10
C LEU A 13 -2.84 14.99 16.78
N ASP A 14 -2.52 13.81 17.32
CA ASP A 14 -3.29 12.59 17.12
C ASP A 14 -3.45 12.22 15.62
N LEU A 15 -2.34 12.23 14.87
CA LEU A 15 -2.36 12.03 13.42
C LEU A 15 -2.11 10.57 13.02
N PHE A 16 -1.18 9.90 13.70
CA PHE A 16 -0.82 8.52 13.39
C PHE A 16 -0.06 7.86 14.54
N HIS A 17 0.08 6.54 14.47
CA HIS A 17 1.01 5.77 15.30
C HIS A 17 1.73 4.68 14.51
N GLN A 18 2.75 4.09 15.14
CA GLN A 18 3.45 2.89 14.68
C GLN A 18 3.38 1.85 15.81
N GLN A 19 3.20 0.58 15.44
CA GLN A 19 3.13 -0.55 16.37
C GLN A 19 3.94 -1.73 15.81
N GLU A 20 4.33 -2.65 16.67
CA GLU A 20 5.29 -3.72 16.34
C GLU A 20 4.73 -4.71 15.30
N GLU A 21 3.42 -4.98 15.37
CA GLU A 21 2.67 -5.85 14.45
C GLU A 21 2.72 -5.34 13.00
N GLY A 22 2.94 -4.04 12.82
CA GLY A 22 3.09 -3.37 11.54
C GLY A 22 4.41 -2.64 11.43
N ALA A 23 5.53 -3.29 11.74
CA ALA A 23 6.86 -2.67 11.64
C ALA A 23 7.08 -2.04 10.24
N GLY A 24 7.37 -0.74 10.23
CA GLY A 24 7.55 0.05 9.00
C GLY A 24 6.25 0.57 8.36
N MET A 25 5.08 0.19 8.89
CA MET A 25 3.77 0.67 8.44
C MET A 25 3.26 1.77 9.37
N VAL A 26 2.53 2.72 8.78
CA VAL A 26 1.91 3.84 9.53
C VAL A 26 0.42 3.55 9.68
N PHE A 27 -0.07 3.64 10.92
CA PHE A 27 -1.49 3.57 11.23
C PHE A 27 -2.05 4.99 11.31
N TRP A 28 -2.81 5.39 10.30
CA TRP A 28 -3.39 6.72 10.21
C TRP A 28 -4.64 6.84 11.08
N HIS A 29 -4.67 7.87 11.91
CA HIS A 29 -5.88 8.26 12.64
C HIS A 29 -6.78 9.11 11.73
N PRO A 30 -8.07 9.32 12.05
CA PRO A 30 -8.97 10.09 11.19
C PRO A 30 -8.43 11.46 10.78
N ARG A 31 -7.81 12.19 11.73
CA ARG A 31 -7.22 13.52 11.48
C ARG A 31 -6.00 13.45 10.57
N GLY A 32 -5.11 12.48 10.78
CA GLY A 32 -3.95 12.28 9.92
C GLY A 32 -4.32 11.81 8.52
N TRP A 33 -5.36 10.98 8.42
CA TRP A 33 -5.89 10.52 7.13
C TRP A 33 -6.51 11.68 6.35
N GLU A 34 -7.28 12.55 6.98
CA GLU A 34 -7.83 13.75 6.34
C GLU A 34 -6.70 14.65 5.81
N LEU A 35 -5.66 14.89 6.61
CA LEU A 35 -4.48 15.64 6.17
C LEU A 35 -3.80 14.99 4.96
N TYR A 36 -3.61 13.67 5.00
CA TYR A 36 -3.03 12.92 3.89
C TYR A 36 -3.86 13.07 2.61
N ARG A 37 -5.19 12.94 2.71
CA ARG A 37 -6.13 13.09 1.59
C ARG A 37 -6.05 14.47 0.96
N VAL A 38 -5.99 15.54 1.75
CA VAL A 38 -5.86 16.92 1.25
C VAL A 38 -4.58 17.08 0.42
N LEU A 39 -3.46 16.54 0.91
CA LEU A 39 -2.18 16.59 0.21
C LEU A 39 -2.21 15.75 -1.08
N GLU A 40 -2.78 14.54 -1.02
CA GLU A 40 -2.94 13.66 -2.18
C GLU A 40 -3.77 14.34 -3.27
N ASP A 41 -4.93 14.89 -2.91
CA ASP A 41 -5.84 15.52 -3.87
C ASP A 41 -5.22 16.78 -4.50
N TYR A 42 -4.40 17.52 -3.76
CA TYR A 42 -3.60 18.63 -4.30
C TYR A 42 -2.61 18.16 -5.37
N VAL A 43 -1.83 17.11 -5.08
CA VAL A 43 -0.85 16.56 -6.03
C VAL A 43 -1.56 16.02 -7.27
N ARG A 44 -2.63 15.23 -7.09
CA ARG A 44 -3.42 14.69 -8.21
C ARG A 44 -3.99 15.79 -9.09
N ALA A 45 -4.50 16.88 -8.50
CA ALA A 45 -4.98 18.03 -9.27
C ALA A 45 -3.86 18.67 -10.12
N ARG A 46 -2.64 18.76 -9.57
CA ARG A 46 -1.49 19.29 -10.29
C ARG A 46 -1.05 18.38 -11.43
N MET A 47 -1.01 17.07 -11.21
CA MET A 47 -0.68 16.09 -12.24
C MET A 47 -1.69 16.11 -13.39
N ARG A 48 -3.00 16.23 -13.08
CA ARG A 48 -4.05 16.38 -14.11
C ARG A 48 -3.84 17.64 -14.96
N ARG A 49 -3.51 18.78 -14.35
CA ARG A 49 -3.21 20.03 -15.08
C ARG A 49 -1.96 19.92 -15.95
N ALA A 50 -1.00 19.10 -15.55
CA ALA A 50 0.21 18.81 -16.33
C ALA A 50 -0.01 17.75 -17.43
N GLY A 51 -1.25 17.27 -17.64
CA GLY A 51 -1.59 16.33 -18.71
C GLY A 51 -1.32 14.85 -18.38
N PHE A 52 -0.97 14.53 -17.13
CA PHE A 52 -0.83 13.13 -16.71
C PHE A 52 -2.20 12.45 -16.60
N ARG A 53 -2.28 11.21 -17.11
CA ARG A 53 -3.45 10.35 -16.94
C ARG A 53 -3.20 9.39 -15.79
N GLU A 54 -4.01 9.52 -14.75
CA GLU A 54 -3.95 8.64 -13.60
C GLU A 54 -4.45 7.23 -13.98
N ILE A 55 -3.66 6.21 -13.66
CA ILE A 55 -3.99 4.79 -13.85
C ILE A 55 -3.80 4.06 -12.53
N ARG A 56 -4.47 2.92 -12.37
CA ARG A 56 -4.35 2.06 -11.18
C ARG A 56 -3.86 0.67 -11.58
N THR A 57 -2.72 0.27 -11.04
CA THR A 57 -2.11 -1.05 -11.29
C THR A 57 -2.35 -1.99 -10.10
N PRO A 58 -2.42 -3.31 -10.33
CA PRO A 58 -2.50 -4.29 -9.25
C PRO A 58 -1.28 -4.21 -8.32
N GLN A 59 -1.50 -4.37 -7.01
CA GLN A 59 -0.44 -4.35 -6.00
C GLN A 59 0.27 -5.72 -5.88
N LEU A 60 -0.46 -6.81 -6.15
CA LEU A 60 0.08 -8.16 -6.24
C LEU A 60 0.16 -8.56 -7.71
N LEU A 61 1.33 -9.01 -8.12
CA LEU A 61 1.58 -9.53 -9.46
C LEU A 61 2.23 -10.91 -9.36
N ALA A 62 1.94 -11.76 -10.36
CA ALA A 62 2.55 -13.07 -10.47
C ALA A 62 4.08 -12.95 -10.58
N ARG A 63 4.79 -13.90 -9.97
CA ARG A 63 6.26 -13.95 -9.99
C ARG A 63 6.84 -13.89 -11.41
N SER A 64 6.22 -14.59 -12.36
CA SER A 64 6.67 -14.62 -13.76
C SER A 64 6.66 -13.24 -14.42
N LEU A 65 5.72 -12.36 -14.07
CA LEU A 65 5.69 -10.98 -14.57
C LEU A 65 6.84 -10.14 -14.03
N TRP A 66 7.23 -10.37 -12.77
CA TRP A 66 8.38 -9.71 -12.16
C TRP A 66 9.71 -10.14 -12.79
N GLU A 67 9.85 -11.43 -13.08
CA GLU A 67 11.06 -11.99 -13.70
C GLU A 67 11.22 -11.58 -15.17
N GLN A 68 10.13 -11.24 -15.84
CA GLN A 68 10.13 -10.72 -17.21
C GLN A 68 10.37 -9.21 -17.28
N ALA A 69 10.02 -8.46 -16.23
CA ALA A 69 10.44 -7.08 -16.12
C ALA A 69 11.97 -7.02 -16.00
N VAL A 70 12.61 -5.97 -16.52
CA VAL A 70 14.09 -5.78 -16.61
C VAL A 70 14.75 -5.62 -15.21
N TRP A 71 14.15 -6.15 -14.16
CA TRP A 71 14.42 -5.78 -12.78
C TRP A 71 15.07 -6.93 -12.00
N LYS A 72 16.23 -6.64 -11.42
CA LYS A 72 17.03 -7.59 -10.66
C LYS A 72 16.48 -7.73 -9.23
N PRO A 73 16.02 -8.93 -8.82
CA PRO A 73 15.39 -9.12 -7.51
C PRO A 73 16.28 -8.82 -6.30
N GLU A 74 17.60 -8.89 -6.46
CA GLU A 74 18.58 -8.72 -5.39
C GLU A 74 18.70 -7.28 -4.84
N GLU A 75 18.20 -6.28 -5.56
CA GLU A 75 18.35 -4.87 -5.17
C GLU A 75 17.10 -4.27 -4.47
N ILE A 76 15.97 -4.99 -4.46
CA ILE A 76 14.73 -4.51 -3.83
C ILE A 76 14.18 -5.53 -2.85
N ALA A 77 13.93 -5.07 -1.62
CA ALA A 77 13.26 -5.81 -0.55
C ALA A 77 11.77 -6.05 -0.88
N MET A 78 11.50 -6.98 -1.82
CA MET A 78 10.15 -7.38 -2.23
C MET A 78 9.55 -8.38 -1.24
N ARG A 79 8.33 -8.10 -0.76
CA ARG A 79 7.59 -9.00 0.12
C ARG A 79 6.84 -10.06 -0.70
N ARG A 80 7.31 -11.31 -0.65
CA ARG A 80 6.60 -12.46 -1.26
C ARG A 80 5.41 -12.86 -0.39
N MET A 81 4.21 -12.88 -0.97
CA MET A 81 3.05 -13.51 -0.33
C MET A 81 3.02 -14.98 -0.74
N ILE A 82 3.15 -15.88 0.23
CA ILE A 82 3.00 -17.32 0.00
C ILE A 82 1.50 -17.61 0.00
N ALA A 83 0.94 -17.90 -1.17
CA ALA A 83 -0.39 -18.50 -1.26
C ALA A 83 -0.25 -20.00 -0.92
N ASP A 84 -0.57 -20.38 0.31
CA ASP A 84 -0.72 -21.80 0.64
C ASP A 84 -1.95 -22.35 -0.09
N ARG A 85 -1.74 -23.32 -0.99
CA ARG A 85 -2.82 -23.99 -1.75
C ARG A 85 -3.61 -25.00 -0.91
N ARG A 86 -3.35 -25.14 0.39
CA ARG A 86 -3.95 -26.20 1.21
C ARG A 86 -5.25 -25.84 1.95
N SER A 87 -5.83 -24.66 1.77
CA SER A 87 -7.10 -24.29 2.40
C SER A 87 -8.28 -24.01 1.45
N ALA A 88 -8.18 -24.37 0.16
CA ALA A 88 -9.28 -24.24 -0.80
C ALA A 88 -9.91 -25.59 -1.24
N PHE A 89 -9.85 -26.62 -0.40
CA PHE A 89 -10.72 -27.80 -0.51
C PHE A 89 -11.84 -27.68 0.53
N GLY A 90 -13.03 -27.23 0.09
CA GLY A 90 -14.18 -27.17 0.98
C GLY A 90 -15.29 -26.23 0.55
N CYS A 91 -15.74 -26.27 -0.70
CA CYS A 91 -17.11 -25.88 -1.01
C CYS A 91 -17.67 -26.77 -2.13
N LEU A 92 -18.47 -27.74 -1.70
CA LEU A 92 -19.34 -28.59 -2.50
C LEU A 92 -20.48 -27.75 -3.08
N CYS A 93 -20.43 -27.43 -4.37
CA CYS A 93 -21.55 -27.08 -5.26
C CYS A 93 -20.98 -27.25 -6.68
N GLY A 94 -21.36 -28.24 -7.49
CA GLY A 94 -22.69 -28.38 -8.08
C GLY A 94 -22.77 -27.58 -9.38
N HIS A 95 -22.64 -28.25 -10.53
CA HIS A 95 -22.77 -27.79 -11.93
C HIS A 95 -21.60 -26.96 -12.50
N GLN A 96 -20.73 -27.57 -13.32
CA GLN A 96 -20.88 -27.83 -14.76
C GLN A 96 -20.99 -26.53 -15.57
N TRP A 97 -19.83 -26.07 -16.02
CA TRP A 97 -19.68 -25.08 -17.08
C TRP A 97 -18.70 -25.67 -18.10
N ASP A 98 -19.27 -26.06 -19.24
CA ASP A 98 -18.60 -25.81 -20.53
C ASP A 98 -18.41 -24.30 -20.69
#